data_AF-A0A3M1RE96-F1
#
_entry.id   AF-A0A3M1RE96-F1
#
_cell.length_a   1.000
_cell.length_b   1.000
_cell.length_c   1.000
_cell.angle_alpha   90.00
_cell.angle_beta   90.00
_cell.angle_gamma   90.00
#
_symmetry.space_group_name_H-M   'P 1'
#
loop_
_entity.id
_entity.type
_entity.pdbx_description
1 polymer ?
#
loop_
_entity_poly.entity_id
_entity_poly.type
_entity_poly.pdbx_seq_one_letter_code
_entity_poly.pdbx_strand_id
1 'polypeptide(L)'
;MAVTREVFWSVSKDMQYLFYGAAALSTLLFLYGMWRRMSLWTKGRAGREFRGYRTQDFLIYALRNLFSRECLSARRSFSLAGYRGLMLILIVWGFLTLFAGTALLTIHHYFTHFLEGRVYLIYSMLLDLAGGLLLIGLLISIGRRHLVAEVRQSTDLEDLLFLYTLLFIAITGFAIEGLRLLELSPASMDYSFIGAFAAALLRALGANGAEAYTLVWSLHVTAVLILIAALPYSKFFHMFSSQITTAAARERYGGASGDR
;
A
#
# COMPACT_ATOMS: atom_id res chain seq x y z
N MET A 1 28.95 -14.99 -7.61
CA MET A 1 27.69 -15.21 -6.88
C MET A 1 26.58 -14.47 -7.61
N ALA A 2 25.38 -15.04 -7.70
CA ALA A 2 24.23 -14.32 -8.26
C ALA A 2 23.86 -13.14 -7.34
N VAL A 3 23.46 -12.01 -7.92
CA VAL A 3 23.02 -10.83 -7.16
C VAL A 3 21.70 -11.18 -6.46
N THR A 4 21.66 -11.12 -5.13
CA THR A 4 20.46 -11.35 -4.31
C THR A 4 20.42 -10.38 -3.13
N ARG A 5 19.26 -10.24 -2.48
CA ARG A 5 19.04 -9.32 -1.35
C ARG A 5 18.95 -10.09 -0.03
N GLU A 6 19.74 -9.67 0.95
CA GLU A 6 19.50 -10.01 2.36
C GLU A 6 18.22 -9.31 2.88
N VAL A 7 17.33 -10.08 3.51
CA VAL A 7 16.02 -9.59 3.97
C VAL A 7 16.14 -8.80 5.28
N PHE A 8 16.95 -9.29 6.23
CA PHE A 8 17.12 -8.75 7.58
C PHE A 8 18.56 -8.29 7.85
N TRP A 9 19.09 -7.42 7.00
CA TRP A 9 20.42 -6.86 7.22
C TRP A 9 20.42 -5.99 8.49
N SER A 10 21.40 -6.12 9.39
CA SER A 10 21.48 -5.37 10.67
C SER A 10 20.31 -5.57 11.67
N VAL A 11 19.39 -6.53 11.45
CA VAL A 11 18.27 -6.80 12.37
C VAL A 11 18.54 -8.05 13.20
N SER A 12 18.61 -7.90 14.52
CA SER A 12 18.86 -9.01 15.44
C SER A 12 17.73 -10.05 15.44
N LYS A 13 18.01 -11.29 15.87
CA LYS A 13 16.99 -12.35 15.96
C LYS A 13 15.84 -11.98 16.90
N ASP A 14 16.13 -11.32 18.02
CA ASP A 14 15.11 -10.89 18.97
C ASP A 14 14.14 -9.88 18.34
N MET A 15 14.66 -8.93 17.56
CA MET A 15 13.83 -7.99 16.81
C MET A 15 13.00 -8.68 15.73
N GLN A 16 13.54 -9.71 15.07
CA GLN A 16 12.78 -10.51 14.12
C GLN A 16 11.62 -11.25 14.80
N TYR A 17 11.84 -11.86 15.98
CA TYR A 17 10.77 -12.50 16.75
C TYR A 17 9.68 -11.50 17.18
N LEU A 18 10.09 -10.32 17.65
CA LEU A 18 9.15 -9.24 18.00
C LEU A 18 8.34 -8.80 16.78
N PHE A 19 8.99 -8.62 15.63
CA PHE A 19 8.33 -8.30 14.37
C PHE A 19 7.29 -9.36 13.99
N TYR A 20 7.61 -10.64 14.06
CA TYR A 20 6.66 -11.72 13.77
C TYR A 20 5.47 -11.74 14.72
N GLY A 21 5.71 -11.54 16.03
CA GLY A 21 4.64 -11.41 17.02
C GLY A 21 3.71 -10.23 16.73
N ALA A 22 4.29 -9.07 16.42
CA ALA A 22 3.54 -7.87 16.07
C ALA A 22 2.79 -8.02 14.73
N ALA A 23 3.39 -8.68 13.74
CA ALA A 23 2.78 -8.94 12.44
C ALA A 23 1.59 -9.90 12.55
N ALA A 24 1.71 -10.94 13.38
CA ALA A 24 0.61 -11.85 13.69
C ALA A 24 -0.55 -11.10 14.37
N LEU A 25 -0.25 -10.28 15.38
CA LEU A 25 -1.26 -9.46 16.06
C LEU A 25 -1.94 -8.48 15.09
N SER A 26 -1.18 -7.75 14.29
CA SER A 26 -1.70 -6.81 13.29
C SER A 26 -2.63 -7.51 12.29
N THR A 27 -2.23 -8.70 11.83
CA THR A 27 -3.03 -9.53 10.91
C THR A 27 -4.33 -10.00 11.58
N LEU A 28 -4.29 -10.45 12.84
CA LEU A 28 -5.50 -10.84 13.58
C LEU A 28 -6.46 -9.66 13.76
N LEU A 29 -5.95 -8.47 14.11
CA LEU A 29 -6.76 -7.26 14.22
C LEU A 29 -7.37 -6.85 12.89
N PHE A 30 -6.61 -6.96 11.79
CA PHE A 30 -7.09 -6.72 10.44
C PHE A 30 -8.22 -7.68 10.06
N LEU A 31 -8.01 -8.99 10.24
CA LEU A 31 -8.98 -10.03 9.90
C LEU A 31 -10.26 -9.90 10.73
N TYR A 32 -10.14 -9.62 12.03
CA TYR A 32 -11.28 -9.37 12.90
C TYR A 32 -12.06 -8.13 12.48
N GLY A 33 -11.38 -7.02 12.18
CA GLY A 33 -12.00 -5.80 11.69
C GLY A 33 -12.74 -6.01 10.37
N MET A 34 -12.12 -6.71 9.43
CA MET A 34 -12.71 -7.09 8.16
C MET A 34 -13.98 -7.94 8.36
N TRP A 35 -13.89 -8.99 9.19
CA TRP A 35 -15.04 -9.84 9.52
C TRP A 35 -16.19 -9.05 10.13
N ARG A 36 -15.91 -8.15 11.08
CA ARG A 36 -16.93 -7.29 11.71
C ARG A 36 -17.62 -6.41 10.66
N ARG A 37 -16.85 -5.78 9.76
CA ARG A 37 -17.39 -4.93 8.68
C ARG A 37 -18.28 -5.74 7.73
N MET A 38 -17.79 -6.87 7.23
CA MET A 38 -18.57 -7.75 6.34
C MET A 38 -19.85 -8.24 7.02
N SER A 39 -19.78 -8.60 8.30
CA SER A 39 -20.96 -9.04 9.07
C SER A 39 -21.99 -7.93 9.25
N LEU A 40 -21.61 -6.65 9.34
CA LEU A 40 -22.56 -5.55 9.46
C LEU A 40 -23.34 -5.34 8.16
N TRP A 41 -22.72 -5.61 7.02
CA TRP A 41 -23.31 -5.48 5.70
C TRP A 41 -24.29 -6.60 5.39
N THR A 42 -23.87 -7.85 5.59
CA THR A 42 -24.72 -9.02 5.34
C THR A 42 -25.92 -9.10 6.28
N LYS A 43 -25.78 -8.61 7.53
CA LYS A 43 -26.87 -8.53 8.52
C LYS A 43 -27.78 -7.30 8.35
N GLY A 44 -27.53 -6.45 7.35
CA GLY A 44 -28.43 -5.36 6.96
C GLY A 44 -28.37 -4.08 7.80
N ARG A 45 -27.33 -3.89 8.62
CA ARG A 45 -27.11 -2.62 9.35
C ARG A 45 -26.48 -1.53 8.47
N ALA A 46 -25.79 -1.91 7.40
CA ALA A 46 -25.22 -1.00 6.40
C ALA A 46 -25.08 -1.71 5.04
N GLY A 47 -26.06 -1.60 4.13
CA GLY A 47 -26.02 -2.26 2.81
C GLY A 47 -27.27 -3.08 2.54
N ARG A 48 -28.36 -2.41 2.14
CA ARG A 48 -29.63 -3.08 1.81
C ARG A 48 -29.48 -4.02 0.61
N GLU A 49 -28.48 -3.80 -0.25
CA GLU A 49 -28.19 -4.65 -1.40
C GLU A 49 -27.72 -6.06 -1.01
N PHE A 50 -27.06 -6.20 0.14
CA PHE A 50 -26.36 -7.42 0.54
C PHE A 50 -27.02 -8.17 1.70
N ARG A 51 -28.22 -7.75 2.13
CA ARG A 51 -28.95 -8.39 3.23
C ARG A 51 -29.26 -9.85 2.86
N GLY A 52 -28.81 -10.78 3.70
CA GLY A 52 -29.05 -12.23 3.50
C GLY A 52 -27.96 -12.96 2.71
N TYR A 53 -26.93 -12.27 2.22
CA TYR A 53 -25.76 -12.93 1.64
C TYR A 53 -24.99 -13.72 2.72
N ARG A 54 -24.49 -14.91 2.37
CA ARG A 54 -23.45 -15.55 3.20
C ARG A 54 -22.20 -14.70 3.15
N THR A 55 -21.47 -14.62 4.26
CA THR A 55 -20.23 -13.82 4.37
C THR A 55 -19.20 -14.22 3.30
N GLN A 56 -19.14 -15.49 2.93
CA GLN A 56 -18.22 -16.01 1.90
C GLN A 56 -18.59 -15.49 0.50
N ASP A 57 -19.87 -15.53 0.13
CA ASP A 57 -20.35 -15.06 -1.17
C ASP A 57 -20.15 -13.55 -1.31
N PHE A 58 -20.38 -12.81 -0.22
CA PHE A 58 -20.11 -11.38 -0.16
C PHE A 58 -18.61 -11.07 -0.34
N LEU A 59 -17.72 -11.84 0.29
CA LEU A 59 -16.27 -11.65 0.13
C LEU A 59 -15.82 -11.86 -1.33
N ILE A 60 -16.31 -12.92 -1.99
CA ILE A 60 -16.00 -13.18 -3.40
C ILE A 60 -16.51 -12.03 -4.28
N TYR A 61 -17.74 -11.57 -4.06
CA TYR A 61 -18.31 -10.43 -4.77
C TYR A 61 -17.49 -9.15 -4.56
N ALA A 62 -17.12 -8.86 -3.32
CA ALA A 62 -16.29 -7.70 -2.95
C ALA A 62 -14.94 -7.75 -3.67
N LEU A 63 -14.23 -8.89 -3.61
CA LEU A 63 -12.94 -9.06 -4.27
C LEU A 63 -13.05 -8.87 -5.78
N ARG A 64 -14.04 -9.50 -6.43
CA ARG A 64 -14.24 -9.35 -7.88
C ARG A 64 -14.45 -7.89 -8.30
N ASN A 65 -15.22 -7.13 -7.51
CA ASN A 65 -15.49 -5.73 -7.82
C ASN A 65 -14.33 -4.80 -7.49
N LEU A 66 -13.55 -5.08 -6.44
CA LEU A 66 -12.33 -4.35 -6.12
C LEU A 66 -11.28 -4.46 -7.22
N PHE A 67 -11.14 -5.64 -7.81
CA PHE A 67 -10.24 -5.89 -8.94
C PHE A 67 -10.91 -5.68 -10.31
N SER A 68 -12.09 -5.06 -10.36
CA SER A 68 -12.74 -4.73 -11.63
C SER A 68 -11.94 -3.68 -12.40
N ARG A 69 -12.01 -3.72 -13.73
CA ARG A 69 -11.36 -2.72 -14.60
C ARG A 69 -11.79 -1.29 -14.25
N GLU A 70 -13.04 -1.09 -13.83
CA GLU A 70 -13.55 0.24 -13.47
C GLU A 70 -12.87 0.81 -12.22
N CYS A 71 -12.63 -0.04 -11.22
CA CYS A 71 -11.98 0.36 -9.98
C CYS A 71 -10.48 0.59 -10.18
N LEU A 72 -9.79 -0.34 -10.88
CA LEU A 72 -8.35 -0.29 -11.09
C LEU A 72 -7.88 0.81 -12.05
N SER A 73 -8.74 1.23 -12.99
CA SER A 73 -8.44 2.34 -13.91
C SER A 73 -8.77 3.71 -13.32
N ALA A 74 -9.34 3.77 -12.12
CA ALA A 74 -9.89 5.00 -11.54
C ALA A 74 -10.82 5.74 -12.54
N ARG A 75 -11.53 5.02 -13.41
CA ARG A 75 -12.26 5.57 -14.58
C ARG A 75 -13.21 6.71 -14.19
N ARG A 76 -13.90 6.55 -13.06
CA ARG A 76 -14.81 7.55 -12.50
C ARG A 76 -14.09 8.82 -12.02
N SER A 77 -12.89 8.69 -11.46
CA SER A 77 -12.10 9.85 -11.04
C SER A 77 -11.57 10.60 -12.27
N PHE A 78 -11.14 9.88 -13.30
CA PHE A 78 -10.76 10.46 -14.59
C PHE A 78 -11.93 11.18 -15.28
N SER A 79 -13.15 10.61 -15.24
CA SER A 79 -14.33 11.25 -15.83
C SER A 79 -14.76 12.52 -15.11
N LEU A 80 -14.35 12.71 -13.84
CA LEU A 80 -14.61 13.94 -13.09
C LEU A 80 -13.52 14.98 -13.31
N ALA A 81 -12.24 14.58 -13.29
CA ALA A 81 -11.11 15.43 -13.66
C ALA A 81 -9.85 14.57 -13.89
N GLY A 82 -9.15 14.78 -15.01
CA GLY A 82 -7.97 13.99 -15.38
C GLY A 82 -6.87 13.94 -14.30
N TYR A 83 -6.58 15.06 -13.64
CA TYR A 83 -5.56 15.11 -12.59
C TYR A 83 -5.96 14.33 -11.32
N ARG A 84 -7.27 14.23 -11.00
CA ARG A 84 -7.76 13.45 -9.85
C ARG A 84 -7.61 11.95 -10.11
N GLY A 85 -7.90 11.52 -11.35
CA GLY A 85 -7.65 10.17 -11.81
C GLY A 85 -6.17 9.82 -11.76
N LEU A 86 -5.30 10.69 -12.28
CA LEU A 86 -3.85 10.47 -12.29
C LEU A 86 -3.27 10.33 -10.87
N MET A 87 -3.61 11.24 -9.96
CA MET A 87 -3.16 11.16 -8.57
C MET A 87 -3.57 9.84 -7.91
N LEU A 88 -4.82 9.40 -8.11
CA LEU A 88 -5.31 8.16 -7.52
C LEU A 88 -4.66 6.92 -8.15
N ILE A 89 -4.45 6.91 -9.48
CA ILE A 89 -3.85 5.76 -10.16
C ILE A 89 -2.39 5.57 -9.73
N LEU A 90 -1.65 6.68 -9.55
CA LEU A 90 -0.28 6.66 -9.02
C LEU A 90 -0.22 6.07 -7.61
N ILE A 91 -1.11 6.50 -6.71
CA ILE A 91 -1.18 5.98 -5.33
C ILE A 91 -1.56 4.50 -5.34
N VAL A 92 -2.63 4.12 -6.04
CA VAL A 92 -3.16 2.75 -6.01
C VAL A 92 -2.17 1.77 -6.63
N TRP A 93 -1.65 2.04 -7.83
CA TRP A 93 -0.72 1.12 -8.49
C TRP A 93 0.66 1.12 -7.86
N GLY A 94 1.14 2.26 -7.35
CA GLY A 94 2.36 2.32 -6.56
C GLY A 94 2.24 1.45 -5.31
N PHE A 95 1.18 1.64 -4.53
CA PHE A 95 0.92 0.84 -3.32
C PHE A 95 0.75 -0.66 -3.62
N LEU A 96 -0.09 -1.03 -4.59
CA LEU A 96 -0.35 -2.43 -4.93
C LEU A 96 0.92 -3.15 -5.42
N THR A 97 1.74 -2.47 -6.23
CA THR A 97 2.99 -3.04 -6.73
C THR A 97 4.00 -3.24 -5.60
N LEU A 98 4.15 -2.27 -4.70
CA LEU A 98 5.01 -2.40 -3.51
C LEU A 98 4.56 -3.51 -2.57
N PHE A 99 3.25 -3.62 -2.36
CA PHE A 99 2.65 -4.69 -1.55
C PHE A 99 2.91 -6.06 -2.19
N ALA A 100 2.67 -6.20 -3.49
CA ALA A 100 2.97 -7.42 -4.24
C ALA A 100 4.47 -7.75 -4.19
N GLY A 101 5.35 -6.75 -4.28
CA GLY A 101 6.78 -6.91 -4.10
C GLY A 101 7.14 -7.53 -2.75
N THR A 102 6.58 -6.97 -1.68
CA THR A 102 6.79 -7.47 -0.31
C THR A 102 6.30 -8.92 -0.14
N ALA A 103 5.15 -9.25 -0.74
CA ALA A 103 4.65 -10.62 -0.76
C ALA A 103 5.59 -11.58 -1.51
N LEU A 104 6.06 -11.19 -2.70
CA LEU A 104 7.03 -11.97 -3.47
C LEU A 104 8.35 -12.16 -2.73
N LEU A 105 8.86 -11.14 -2.03
CA LEU A 105 10.06 -11.25 -1.20
C LEU A 105 9.87 -12.23 -0.04
N THR A 106 8.69 -12.22 0.58
CA THR A 106 8.35 -13.18 1.64
C THR A 106 8.30 -14.61 1.10
N ILE A 107 7.69 -14.81 -0.07
CA ILE A 107 7.69 -16.10 -0.76
C ILE A 107 9.12 -16.54 -1.09
N HIS A 108 9.94 -15.60 -1.56
CA HIS A 108 11.34 -15.84 -1.87
C HIS A 108 12.14 -16.33 -0.66
N HIS A 109 11.91 -15.70 0.49
CA HIS A 109 12.66 -15.98 1.70
C HIS A 109 12.27 -17.30 2.37
N TYR A 110 10.98 -17.68 2.33
CA TYR A 110 10.46 -18.81 3.10
C TYR A 110 10.09 -20.06 2.30
N PHE A 111 9.78 -19.92 1.01
CA PHE A 111 9.22 -21.01 0.23
C PHE A 111 10.09 -21.40 -0.96
N THR A 112 10.60 -20.43 -1.73
CA THR A 112 11.38 -20.74 -2.94
C THR A 112 12.33 -19.62 -3.34
N HIS A 113 13.61 -19.93 -3.56
CA HIS A 113 14.60 -18.93 -3.91
C HIS A 113 14.58 -18.61 -5.43
N PHE A 114 13.76 -17.65 -5.86
CA PHE A 114 13.68 -17.21 -7.28
C PHE A 114 14.09 -15.75 -7.58
N LEU A 115 14.21 -14.87 -6.57
CA LEU A 115 14.61 -13.47 -6.75
C LEU A 115 16.15 -13.35 -6.75
N GLU A 116 16.77 -13.86 -7.82
CA GLU A 116 18.23 -13.83 -7.98
C GLU A 116 18.64 -13.31 -9.37
N GLY A 117 19.85 -12.74 -9.46
CA GLY A 117 20.44 -12.25 -10.70
C GLY A 117 19.53 -11.27 -11.43
N ARG A 118 19.23 -11.55 -12.71
CA ARG A 118 18.42 -10.67 -13.56
C ARG A 118 16.99 -10.50 -13.06
N VAL A 119 16.39 -11.55 -12.47
CA VAL A 119 15.02 -11.49 -11.94
C VAL A 119 14.97 -10.49 -10.78
N TYR A 120 15.95 -10.56 -9.89
CA TYR A 120 16.10 -9.59 -8.80
C TYR A 120 16.26 -8.16 -9.30
N LEU A 121 17.07 -7.92 -10.34
CA LEU A 121 17.28 -6.56 -10.88
C LEU A 121 16.00 -5.95 -11.46
N ILE A 122 15.24 -6.72 -12.25
CA ILE A 122 13.94 -6.27 -12.78
C ILE A 122 12.95 -6.02 -11.64
N TYR A 123 12.90 -6.94 -10.68
CA TYR A 123 12.08 -6.80 -9.48
C TYR A 123 12.43 -5.50 -8.72
N SER A 124 13.71 -5.24 -8.46
CA SER A 124 14.17 -4.04 -7.75
C SER A 124 13.77 -2.76 -8.49
N MET A 125 13.99 -2.72 -9.81
CA MET A 125 13.63 -1.58 -10.66
C MET A 125 12.13 -1.30 -10.66
N LEU A 126 11.30 -2.35 -10.72
CA LEU A 126 9.85 -2.20 -10.67
C LEU A 126 9.37 -1.65 -9.32
N LEU A 127 10.00 -2.05 -8.22
CA LEU A 127 9.68 -1.53 -6.89
C LEU A 127 10.15 -0.08 -6.70
N ASP A 128 11.35 0.25 -7.17
CA ASP A 128 11.89 1.63 -7.12
C ASP A 128 10.96 2.58 -7.90
N LEU A 129 10.58 2.20 -9.13
CA LEU A 129 9.61 2.94 -9.93
C LEU A 129 8.24 3.05 -9.24
N ALA A 130 7.69 1.95 -8.72
CA ALA A 130 6.41 1.95 -8.04
C ALA A 130 6.42 2.86 -6.80
N GLY A 131 7.51 2.87 -6.02
CA GLY A 131 7.70 3.77 -4.90
C GLY A 131 7.75 5.23 -5.32
N GLY A 132 8.41 5.54 -6.44
CA GLY A 132 8.45 6.89 -7.00
C GLY A 132 7.06 7.38 -7.42
N LEU A 133 6.30 6.53 -8.11
CA LEU A 133 4.92 6.82 -8.51
C LEU A 133 4.03 7.05 -7.29
N LEU A 134 4.13 6.19 -6.27
CA LEU A 134 3.40 6.37 -5.01
C LEU A 134 3.75 7.72 -4.36
N LEU A 135 5.03 8.04 -4.25
CA LEU A 135 5.50 9.28 -3.65
C LEU A 135 4.95 10.51 -4.38
N ILE A 136 5.03 10.54 -5.71
CA ILE A 136 4.48 11.63 -6.53
C ILE A 136 2.96 11.76 -6.30
N GLY A 137 2.24 10.64 -6.35
CA GLY A 137 0.79 10.63 -6.10
C GLY A 137 0.43 11.18 -4.73
N LEU A 138 1.18 10.81 -3.68
CA LEU A 138 0.99 11.32 -2.32
C LEU A 138 1.28 12.82 -2.21
N LEU A 139 2.38 13.31 -2.81
CA LEU A 139 2.73 14.73 -2.81
C LEU A 139 1.65 15.58 -3.48
N ILE A 140 1.13 15.14 -4.64
CA ILE A 140 0.00 15.80 -5.31
C ILE A 140 -1.25 15.79 -4.41
N SER A 141 -1.53 14.66 -3.77
CA SER A 141 -2.71 14.47 -2.90
C SER A 141 -2.68 15.33 -1.64
N ILE A 142 -1.51 15.45 -1.01
CA ILE A 142 -1.28 16.29 0.17
C ILE A 142 -1.28 17.77 -0.24
N GLY A 143 -0.54 18.13 -1.30
CA GLY A 143 -0.49 19.50 -1.81
C GLY A 143 -1.89 20.03 -2.14
N ARG A 144 -2.71 19.22 -2.81
CA ARG A 144 -4.11 19.58 -3.11
C ARG A 144 -4.94 19.84 -1.85
N ARG A 145 -4.76 19.06 -0.78
CA ARG A 145 -5.51 19.24 0.48
C ARG A 145 -5.11 20.49 1.26
N HIS A 146 -3.88 20.96 1.08
CA HIS A 146 -3.41 22.19 1.73
C HIS A 146 -3.65 23.44 0.89
N LEU A 147 -3.51 23.33 -0.43
CA LEU A 147 -3.51 24.48 -1.34
C LEU A 147 -4.89 24.79 -1.95
N VAL A 148 -5.78 23.80 -2.11
CA VAL A 148 -7.09 23.99 -2.72
C VAL A 148 -8.16 24.13 -1.64
N ALA A 149 -8.77 25.30 -1.54
CA ALA A 149 -9.68 25.68 -0.46
C ALA A 149 -10.86 24.71 -0.28
N GLU A 150 -11.53 24.33 -1.38
CA GLU A 150 -12.71 23.45 -1.36
C GLU A 150 -12.35 22.04 -0.85
N VAL A 151 -11.12 21.60 -1.15
CA VAL A 151 -10.61 20.30 -0.71
C VAL A 151 -10.20 20.37 0.75
N ARG A 152 -9.52 21.44 1.15
CA ARG A 152 -9.10 21.66 2.54
C ARG A 152 -10.30 21.68 3.49
N GLN A 153 -11.38 22.35 3.10
CA GLN A 153 -12.62 22.42 3.89
C GLN A 153 -13.34 21.07 4.03
N SER A 154 -13.12 20.15 3.09
CA SER A 154 -13.70 18.80 3.12
C SER A 154 -12.72 17.73 3.63
N THR A 155 -11.50 18.13 4.00
CA THR A 155 -10.47 17.22 4.52
C THR A 155 -10.54 17.21 6.05
N ASP A 156 -10.66 16.01 6.63
CA ASP A 156 -10.55 15.83 8.07
C ASP A 156 -9.15 15.34 8.48
N LEU A 157 -8.93 15.20 9.78
CA LEU A 157 -7.66 14.71 10.33
C LEU A 157 -7.34 13.27 9.90
N GLU A 158 -8.34 12.42 9.77
CA GLU A 158 -8.15 11.02 9.38
C GLU A 158 -7.63 10.90 7.93
N ASP A 159 -8.08 11.78 7.03
CA ASP A 159 -7.53 11.92 5.66
C ASP A 159 -6.04 12.22 5.68
N LEU A 160 -5.67 13.23 6.48
CA LEU A 160 -4.28 13.67 6.57
C LEU A 160 -3.41 12.60 7.22
N LEU A 161 -3.84 12.03 8.34
CA LEU A 161 -3.08 11.00 9.06
C LEU A 161 -2.76 9.82 8.15
N PHE A 162 -3.71 9.36 7.35
CA PHE A 162 -3.46 8.27 6.40
C PHE A 162 -2.47 8.64 5.30
N LEU A 163 -2.64 9.81 4.67
CA LEU A 163 -1.73 10.26 3.62
C LEU A 163 -0.31 10.48 4.14
N TYR A 164 -0.17 11.08 5.32
CA TYR A 164 1.13 11.27 5.96
C TYR A 164 1.73 9.95 6.45
N THR A 165 0.92 8.98 6.90
CA THR A 165 1.40 7.63 7.23
C THR A 165 1.93 6.92 5.99
N LEU A 166 1.21 6.97 4.86
CA LEU A 166 1.69 6.42 3.59
C LEU A 166 2.94 7.14 3.09
N LEU A 167 3.01 8.46 3.24
CA LEU A 167 4.20 9.24 2.88
C LEU A 167 5.40 8.83 3.73
N PHE A 168 5.20 8.69 5.04
CA PHE A 168 6.22 8.23 5.97
C PHE A 168 6.72 6.83 5.60
N ILE A 169 5.82 5.89 5.30
CA ILE A 169 6.17 4.53 4.86
C ILE A 169 6.96 4.56 3.55
N ALA A 170 6.54 5.36 2.56
CA ALA A 170 7.25 5.47 1.29
C ALA A 170 8.66 6.04 1.46
N ILE A 171 8.81 7.13 2.21
CA ILE A 171 10.10 7.77 2.47
C ILE A 171 11.04 6.83 3.25
N THR A 172 10.54 6.22 4.32
CA THR A 172 11.34 5.28 5.12
C THR A 172 11.69 4.02 4.34
N GLY A 173 10.85 3.57 3.40
CA GLY A 173 11.16 2.46 2.49
C GLY A 173 12.37 2.77 1.60
N PHE A 174 12.40 3.96 0.98
CA PHE A 174 13.57 4.42 0.21
C PHE A 174 14.80 4.64 1.08
N ALA A 175 14.63 5.11 2.32
CA ALA A 175 15.75 5.26 3.25
C ALA A 175 16.37 3.90 3.62
N ILE A 176 15.56 2.86 3.86
CA ILE A 176 16.02 1.47 4.09
C ILE A 176 16.80 0.97 2.88
N GLU A 177 16.28 1.19 1.67
CA GLU A 177 16.96 0.82 0.43
C GLU A 177 18.28 1.56 0.26
N GLY A 178 18.30 2.88 0.47
CA GLY A 178 19.50 3.70 0.39
C GLY A 178 20.59 3.27 1.37
N LEU A 179 20.22 3.02 2.64
CA LEU A 179 21.15 2.51 3.66
C LEU A 179 21.72 1.14 3.28
N ARG A 180 20.89 0.25 2.72
CA ARG A 180 21.34 -1.05 2.21
C ARG A 180 22.30 -0.89 1.02
N LEU A 181 22.03 0.02 0.09
CA LEU A 181 22.87 0.26 -1.08
C LEU A 181 24.24 0.86 -0.72
N LEU A 182 24.34 1.63 0.36
CA LEU A 182 25.61 2.17 0.85
C LEU A 182 26.59 1.07 1.28
N GLU A 183 26.09 -0.04 1.79
CA GLU A 183 26.89 -1.08 2.46
C GLU A 183 27.02 -2.37 1.65
N LEU A 184 25.96 -2.79 0.94
CA LEU A 184 25.85 -4.16 0.42
C LEU A 184 25.91 -4.30 -1.10
N SER A 185 25.60 -3.28 -1.90
CA SER A 185 25.32 -3.54 -3.33
C SER A 185 25.58 -2.39 -4.30
N PRO A 186 26.84 -2.19 -4.73
CA PRO A 186 27.16 -1.31 -5.87
C PRO A 186 26.48 -1.78 -7.18
N ALA A 187 26.35 -3.08 -7.41
CA ALA A 187 25.85 -3.64 -8.67
C ALA A 187 24.33 -3.49 -8.91
N SER A 188 23.54 -3.23 -7.85
CA SER A 188 22.10 -2.97 -7.99
C SER A 188 21.75 -1.48 -8.04
N MET A 189 22.75 -0.61 -7.92
CA MET A 189 22.57 0.85 -7.86
C MET A 189 22.00 1.40 -9.18
N ASP A 190 22.39 0.81 -10.32
CA ASP A 190 21.90 1.20 -11.66
C ASP A 190 20.41 0.91 -11.87
N TYR A 191 19.86 -0.04 -11.11
CA TYR A 191 18.45 -0.47 -11.21
C TYR A 191 17.57 0.14 -10.12
N SER A 192 18.14 0.90 -9.19
CA SER A 192 17.45 1.46 -8.03
C SER A 192 17.75 2.96 -7.96
N PHE A 193 17.23 3.72 -8.93
CA PHE A 193 17.65 5.10 -9.17
C PHE A 193 17.19 6.05 -8.05
N ILE A 194 16.01 5.86 -7.48
CA ILE A 194 15.56 6.62 -6.30
C ILE A 194 16.29 6.12 -5.05
N GLY A 195 16.48 4.81 -4.91
CA GLY A 195 17.32 4.22 -3.87
C GLY A 195 18.76 4.75 -3.86
N ALA A 196 19.37 4.93 -5.04
CA ALA A 196 20.70 5.48 -5.21
C ALA A 196 20.75 6.97 -4.85
N PHE A 197 19.72 7.74 -5.22
CA PHE A 197 19.57 9.12 -4.76
C PHE A 197 19.44 9.19 -3.24
N ALA A 198 18.63 8.31 -2.63
CA ALA A 198 18.49 8.22 -1.18
C ALA A 198 19.83 7.85 -0.50
N ALA A 199 20.58 6.90 -1.06
CA ALA A 199 21.92 6.54 -0.58
C ALA A 199 22.87 7.74 -0.61
N ALA A 200 22.91 8.48 -1.72
CA ALA A 200 23.76 9.67 -1.85
C ALA A 200 23.39 10.76 -0.82
N LEU A 201 22.09 11.00 -0.62
CA LEU A 201 21.62 11.95 0.39
C LEU A 201 21.99 11.51 1.81
N LEU A 202 21.78 10.25 2.16
CA LEU A 202 22.09 9.71 3.49
C LEU A 202 23.61 9.73 3.76
N ARG A 203 24.43 9.45 2.75
CA ARG A 203 25.89 9.61 2.84
C ARG A 203 26.28 11.07 3.09
N ALA A 204 25.67 12.02 2.38
CA ALA A 204 25.92 13.45 2.58
C ALA A 204 25.52 13.93 3.99
N LEU A 205 24.51 13.31 4.59
CA LEU A 205 24.07 13.56 5.97
C LEU A 205 24.91 12.82 7.03
N GLY A 206 25.91 12.03 6.64
CA GLY A 206 26.78 11.30 7.57
C GLY A 206 26.09 10.13 8.28
N ALA A 207 25.06 9.53 7.68
CA ALA A 207 24.33 8.43 8.29
C ALA A 207 25.24 7.20 8.53
N ASN A 208 25.24 6.67 9.76
CA ASN A 208 25.91 5.42 10.13
C ASN A 208 25.03 4.22 9.73
N GLY A 209 25.49 3.44 8.74
CA GLY A 209 24.67 2.51 7.97
C GLY A 209 23.85 1.52 8.80
N ALA A 210 24.49 0.77 9.70
CA ALA A 210 23.86 -0.32 10.44
C ALA A 210 22.83 0.17 11.49
N GLU A 211 23.21 1.15 12.32
CA GLU A 211 22.33 1.70 13.35
C GLU A 211 21.15 2.48 12.74
N ALA A 212 21.42 3.32 11.74
CA ALA A 212 20.39 4.05 11.03
C ALA A 212 19.44 3.09 10.33
N TYR A 213 19.95 1.99 9.75
CA TYR A 213 19.10 0.98 9.13
C TYR A 213 18.16 0.35 10.15
N THR A 214 18.67 -0.11 11.28
CA THR A 214 17.86 -0.79 12.30
C THR A 214 16.78 0.12 12.85
N LEU A 215 17.08 1.41 13.06
CA LEU A 215 16.11 2.41 13.48
C LEU A 215 15.04 2.66 12.41
N VAL A 216 15.44 3.00 11.18
CA VAL A 216 14.51 3.32 10.09
C VAL A 216 13.66 2.09 9.74
N TRP A 217 14.26 0.90 9.73
CA TRP A 217 13.56 -0.37 9.57
C TRP A 217 12.50 -0.56 10.64
N SER A 218 12.84 -0.36 11.91
CA SER A 218 11.89 -0.51 13.03
C SER A 218 10.71 0.45 12.92
N LEU A 219 10.99 1.72 12.60
CA LEU A 219 9.96 2.74 12.40
C LEU A 219 9.06 2.40 11.21
N HIS A 220 9.64 1.98 10.09
CA HIS A 220 8.93 1.61 8.89
C HIS A 220 7.99 0.42 9.13
N VAL A 221 8.50 -0.69 9.67
CA VAL A 221 7.68 -1.89 9.91
C VAL A 221 6.59 -1.60 10.94
N THR A 222 6.88 -0.81 11.97
CA THR A 222 5.87 -0.40 12.96
C THR A 222 4.75 0.41 12.30
N ALA A 223 5.07 1.40 11.47
CA ALA A 223 4.09 2.19 10.74
C ALA A 223 3.24 1.33 9.79
N VAL A 224 3.86 0.38 9.07
CA VAL A 224 3.16 -0.56 8.20
C VAL A 224 2.21 -1.45 9.00
N LEU A 225 2.65 -2.02 10.12
CA LEU A 225 1.83 -2.90 10.96
C LEU A 225 0.65 -2.16 11.60
N ILE A 226 0.86 -0.91 12.04
CA ILE A 226 -0.23 -0.05 12.54
C ILE A 226 -1.21 0.25 11.41
N LEU A 227 -0.72 0.61 10.22
CA LEU A 227 -1.58 0.90 9.07
C LEU A 227 -2.45 -0.31 8.71
N ILE A 228 -1.86 -1.52 8.64
CA ILE A 228 -2.59 -2.76 8.37
C ILE A 228 -3.66 -2.99 9.44
N ALA A 229 -3.32 -2.93 10.73
CA ALA A 229 -4.26 -3.15 11.81
C ALA A 229 -5.41 -2.13 11.81
N ALA A 230 -5.12 -0.87 11.50
CA ALA A 230 -6.09 0.23 11.49
C ALA A 230 -7.00 0.24 10.25
N LEU A 231 -6.55 -0.34 9.12
CA LEU A 231 -7.23 -0.24 7.82
C LEU A 231 -8.73 -0.57 7.86
N PRO A 232 -9.22 -1.69 8.45
CA PRO A 232 -10.64 -2.03 8.44
C PRO A 232 -11.49 -1.15 9.39
N TYR A 233 -10.86 -0.44 10.31
CA TYR A 233 -11.53 0.48 11.24
C TYR A 233 -11.59 1.89 10.68
N SER A 234 -10.71 2.23 9.74
CA SER A 234 -10.64 3.54 9.11
C SER A 234 -11.78 3.79 8.11
N LYS A 235 -11.96 5.06 7.76
CA LYS A 235 -12.83 5.50 6.68
C LYS A 235 -12.31 5.11 5.29
N PHE A 236 -11.03 4.78 5.12
CA PHE A 236 -10.50 4.31 3.84
C PHE A 236 -11.09 2.97 3.44
N PHE A 237 -11.51 2.18 4.42
CA PHE A 237 -12.32 1.00 4.14
C PHE A 237 -13.59 1.39 3.37
N HIS A 238 -14.23 2.51 3.71
CA HIS A 238 -15.41 3.01 3.00
C HIS A 238 -15.15 3.40 1.54
N MET A 239 -13.92 3.76 1.15
CA MET A 239 -13.60 4.00 -0.26
C MET A 239 -13.77 2.72 -1.07
N PHE A 240 -13.16 1.62 -0.62
CA PHE A 240 -13.30 0.29 -1.23
C PHE A 240 -14.76 -0.18 -1.21
N SER A 241 -15.39 0.02 -0.05
CA SER A 241 -16.77 -0.32 0.21
C SER A 241 -17.74 0.41 -0.74
N SER A 242 -17.54 1.70 -0.99
CA SER A 242 -18.39 2.52 -1.86
C SER A 242 -18.39 2.07 -3.32
N GLN A 243 -17.27 1.53 -3.81
CA GLN A 243 -17.19 0.97 -5.16
C GLN A 243 -18.03 -0.30 -5.26
N ILE A 244 -17.94 -1.17 -4.25
CA ILE A 244 -18.71 -2.42 -4.18
C ILE A 244 -20.22 -2.12 -4.08
N THR A 245 -20.64 -1.19 -3.23
CA THR A 245 -22.05 -0.81 -3.10
C THR A 245 -22.59 -0.15 -4.36
N THR A 246 -21.81 0.72 -5.01
CA THR A 246 -22.22 1.37 -6.27
C THR A 246 -22.35 0.36 -7.41
N ALA A 247 -21.43 -0.61 -7.50
CA ALA A 247 -21.52 -1.69 -8.47
C ALA A 247 -22.80 -2.53 -8.26
N ALA A 248 -23.07 -2.94 -7.02
CA ALA A 248 -24.29 -3.68 -6.68
C ALA A 248 -25.57 -2.88 -6.94
N ALA A 249 -25.58 -1.59 -6.64
CA ALA A 249 -26.70 -0.72 -6.94
C ALA A 249 -26.94 -0.58 -8.45
N ARG A 250 -25.90 -0.49 -9.27
CA ARG A 250 -26.02 -0.49 -10.74
C ARG A 250 -26.56 -1.81 -11.28
N GLU A 251 -26.07 -2.95 -10.79
CA GLU A 251 -26.57 -4.26 -11.20
C GLU A 251 -28.06 -4.44 -10.81
N ARG A 252 -28.45 -3.94 -9.64
CA ARG A 252 -29.81 -4.12 -9.10
C ARG A 252 -30.84 -3.11 -9.63
N TYR A 253 -30.43 -1.87 -9.91
CA TYR A 253 -31.33 -0.77 -10.29
C TYR A 253 -31.05 -0.17 -11.67
N GLY A 254 -29.87 -0.39 -12.25
CA GLY A 254 -29.47 0.16 -13.55
C GLY A 254 -30.02 -0.59 -14.76
N GLY A 255 -30.62 -1.76 -14.57
CA GLY A 255 -31.33 -2.49 -15.63
C GLY A 255 -32.74 -1.92 -15.95
N ALA A 256 -33.27 -1.01 -15.12
CA ALA A 256 -34.64 -0.50 -15.24
C ALA A 256 -34.78 0.80 -16.05
N SER A 257 -33.69 1.36 -16.59
CA SER A 257 -33.69 2.64 -17.31
C SER A 257 -33.37 2.51 -18.81
N GLY A 258 -33.51 1.32 -19.39
CA GLY A 258 -33.22 1.03 -20.80
C GLY A 258 -34.38 1.20 -21.78
N ASP A 259 -35.62 1.39 -21.29
CA ASP A 259 -36.82 1.61 -22.12
C ASP A 259 -37.48 2.94 -21.71
N ARG A 260 -36.93 4.08 -22.14
CA ARG A 260 -37.65 5.35 -22.39
C ARG A 260 -36.91 6.20 -23.40
#